data_AF-A0A426X1M4-F1
#
_entry.id   AF-A0A426X1M4-F1
#
_cell.length_a   1.000
_cell.length_b   1.000
_cell.length_c   1.000
_cell.angle_alpha   90.00
_cell.angle_beta   90.00
_cell.angle_gamma   90.00
#
_symmetry.space_group_name_H-M   'P 1'
#
loop_
_entity.id
_entity.type
_entity.pdbx_description
1 polymer ?
#
loop_
_entity_poly.entity_id
_entity_poly.type
_entity_poly.pdbx_seq_one_letter_code
_entity_poly.pdbx_strand_id
1 'polypeptide(L)'
;MATASELDNKDRSSLGGAAKLAMAVAFLVGLASWYYAVEIRPPPPTPCGSEGGPPVTAPRIRLRDGRFLAYSETGVPRERAAYKIVHCHGFGSSRLDNPRASPVSEKP
;
A
#
# COMPACT_ATOMS: atom_id res chain seq x y z
N MET A 1 22.44 21.12 58.37
CA MET A 1 23.38 20.63 57.35
C MET A 1 22.87 19.27 56.90
N ALA A 2 22.36 19.15 55.67
CA ALA A 2 22.08 17.84 55.07
C ALA A 2 23.43 17.18 54.74
N THR A 3 23.57 15.88 55.04
CA THR A 3 24.83 15.15 54.82
C THR A 3 25.01 14.84 53.34
N ALA A 4 26.25 14.80 52.83
CA ALA A 4 26.52 14.53 51.41
C ALA A 4 25.93 13.20 50.92
N SER A 5 25.71 12.24 51.82
CA SER A 5 25.03 10.96 51.58
C SER A 5 23.52 11.09 51.33
N GLU A 6 22.84 12.10 51.90
CA GLU A 6 21.40 12.30 51.67
C GLU A 6 21.12 12.88 50.29
N LEU A 7 22.02 13.72 49.76
CA LEU A 7 21.90 14.26 48.41
C LEU A 7 22.14 13.18 47.34
N ASP A 8 23.19 12.34 47.49
CA ASP A 8 23.46 11.21 46.58
C ASP A 8 22.31 10.18 46.58
N ASN A 9 21.71 9.88 47.73
CA ASN A 9 20.57 8.96 47.82
C ASN A 9 19.29 9.52 47.17
N LYS A 10 19.06 10.84 47.26
CA LYS A 10 17.92 11.51 46.63
C LYS A 10 18.05 11.55 45.10
N ASP A 11 19.25 11.77 44.59
CA ASP A 11 19.53 11.74 43.15
C ASP A 11 19.44 10.32 42.58
N ARG A 12 19.96 9.30 43.27
CA ARG A 12 19.83 7.88 42.86
C ARG A 12 18.38 7.38 42.90
N SER A 13 17.59 7.78 43.89
CA SER A 13 16.17 7.41 43.98
C SER A 13 15.30 8.13 42.94
N SER A 14 15.59 9.40 42.64
CA SER A 14 14.98 10.17 41.55
C SER A 14 15.31 9.57 40.17
N LEU A 15 16.60 9.26 39.92
CA LEU A 15 17.06 8.63 38.68
C LEU A 15 16.47 7.22 38.49
N GLY A 16 16.35 6.44 39.58
CA GLY A 16 15.67 5.15 39.57
C GLY A 16 14.17 5.26 39.29
N GLY A 17 13.50 6.32 39.75
CA GLY A 17 12.09 6.61 39.43
C GLY A 17 11.89 6.97 37.96
N ALA A 18 12.72 7.86 37.42
CA ALA A 18 12.69 8.24 36.01
C ALA A 18 13.00 7.05 35.09
N ALA A 19 13.99 6.22 35.43
CA ALA A 19 14.32 5.01 34.69
C ALA A 19 13.16 4.00 34.70
N LYS A 20 12.50 3.79 35.84
CA LYS A 20 11.32 2.91 35.94
C LYS A 20 10.15 3.42 35.09
N LEU A 21 9.90 4.74 35.08
CA LEU A 21 8.87 5.33 34.24
C LEU A 21 9.20 5.17 32.75
N ALA A 22 10.45 5.43 32.36
CA ALA A 22 10.90 5.24 30.98
C ALA A 22 10.75 3.78 30.52
N MET A 23 11.11 2.82 31.38
CA MET A 23 10.91 1.40 31.10
C MET A 23 9.44 1.01 30.98
N ALA A 24 8.57 1.55 31.85
CA ALA A 24 7.14 1.32 31.77
C ALA A 24 6.54 1.89 30.48
N VAL A 25 6.94 3.10 30.07
CA VAL A 25 6.51 3.71 28.80
C VAL A 25 7.00 2.90 27.61
N ALA A 26 8.28 2.49 27.59
CA ALA A 26 8.83 1.67 26.51
C ALA A 26 8.09 0.34 26.39
N PHE A 27 7.74 -0.29 27.51
CA PHE A 27 6.96 -1.52 27.54
C PHE A 27 5.54 -1.31 26.97
N LEU A 28 4.85 -0.24 27.37
CA LEU A 28 3.52 0.09 26.83
C LEU A 28 3.56 0.36 25.32
N VAL A 29 4.57 1.09 24.84
CA VAL A 29 4.77 1.34 23.40
C VAL A 29 5.07 0.03 22.66
N GLY A 30 5.87 -0.86 23.25
CA GLY A 30 6.15 -2.19 22.70
C GLY A 30 4.88 -3.04 22.58
N LEU A 31 4.08 -3.11 23.64
CA LEU A 31 2.80 -3.83 23.62
C LEU A 31 1.81 -3.22 22.61
N ALA A 32 1.70 -1.89 22.56
CA ALA A 32 0.84 -1.20 21.60
C ALA A 32 1.28 -1.45 20.15
N SER A 33 2.59 -1.42 19.89
CA SER A 33 3.16 -1.70 18.57
C SER A 33 2.95 -3.15 18.15
N TRP A 34 3.13 -4.09 19.08
CA TRP A 34 2.85 -5.51 18.86
C TRP A 34 1.37 -5.74 18.53
N TYR A 35 0.46 -5.21 19.35
CA TYR A 35 -0.98 -5.32 19.12
C TYR A 35 -1.38 -4.71 17.77
N TYR A 36 -0.85 -3.54 17.43
CA TYR A 36 -1.06 -2.93 16.13
C TYR A 36 -0.56 -3.82 14.98
N ALA A 37 0.63 -4.39 15.12
CA ALA A 37 1.24 -5.22 14.07
C ALA A 37 0.52 -6.56 13.87
N VAL A 38 -0.07 -7.12 14.92
CA VAL A 38 -0.76 -8.41 14.86
C VAL A 38 -2.21 -8.25 14.42
N GLU A 39 -2.96 -7.31 15.01
CA GLU A 39 -4.42 -7.27 14.81
C GLU A 39 -4.94 -6.15 13.94
N ILE A 40 -4.25 -5.00 13.93
CA ILE A 40 -4.74 -3.83 13.19
C ILE A 40 -4.18 -3.81 11.77
N ARG A 41 -2.98 -4.36 11.56
CA ARG A 41 -2.41 -4.45 10.21
C ARG A 41 -3.20 -5.46 9.39
N PRO A 42 -3.76 -5.04 8.24
CA PRO A 42 -4.39 -5.98 7.35
C PRO A 42 -3.36 -7.00 6.87
N PRO A 43 -3.77 -8.25 6.60
CA PRO A 43 -2.89 -9.22 6.00
C PRO A 43 -2.35 -8.67 4.66
N PRO A 44 -1.11 -9.04 4.27
CA PRO A 44 -0.56 -8.62 2.99
C PRO A 44 -1.54 -8.93 1.85
N PRO A 45 -1.79 -7.98 0.93
CA PRO A 45 -2.74 -8.20 -0.14
C PRO A 45 -2.28 -9.37 -1.02
N THR A 46 -3.20 -10.28 -1.33
CA THR A 46 -2.93 -11.37 -2.27
C THR A 46 -2.99 -10.85 -3.70
N PRO A 47 -1.96 -11.11 -4.53
CA PRO A 47 -2.01 -10.69 -5.93
C PRO A 47 -3.20 -11.30 -6.66
N CYS A 48 -3.91 -10.51 -7.48
CA CYS A 48 -5.01 -11.04 -8.28
C CYS A 48 -4.50 -12.16 -9.22
N GLY A 49 -5.21 -13.28 -9.27
CA GLY A 49 -4.86 -14.45 -10.05
C GLY A 49 -3.90 -15.44 -9.38
N SER A 50 -3.49 -15.18 -8.13
CA SER A 50 -2.81 -16.18 -7.29
C SER A 50 -3.82 -17.21 -6.74
N GLU A 51 -3.31 -18.37 -6.30
CA GLU A 51 -4.14 -19.41 -5.69
C GLU A 51 -4.83 -18.88 -4.43
N GLY A 52 -6.16 -19.01 -4.36
CA GLY A 52 -6.98 -18.42 -3.28
C GLY A 52 -7.10 -16.89 -3.30
N GLY A 53 -6.44 -16.20 -4.24
CA GLY A 53 -6.50 -14.76 -4.41
C GLY A 53 -7.70 -14.29 -5.24
N PRO A 54 -7.98 -12.97 -5.27
CA PRO A 54 -9.03 -12.41 -6.11
C PRO A 54 -8.82 -12.72 -7.60
N PRO A 55 -9.87 -12.85 -8.41
CA PRO A 55 -9.71 -13.08 -9.84
C PRO A 55 -9.14 -11.82 -10.54
N VAL A 56 -8.41 -12.03 -11.63
CA VAL A 56 -8.00 -10.92 -12.51
C VAL A 56 -9.20 -10.49 -13.34
N THR A 57 -9.80 -9.34 -13.01
CA THR A 57 -10.98 -8.77 -13.67
C THR A 57 -10.65 -7.76 -14.77
N ALA A 58 -9.40 -7.26 -14.81
CA ALA A 58 -8.97 -6.27 -15.78
C ALA A 58 -8.90 -6.85 -17.22
N PRO A 59 -9.31 -6.09 -18.25
CA PRO A 59 -9.10 -6.47 -19.63
C PRO A 59 -7.61 -6.68 -19.95
N ARG A 60 -7.35 -7.74 -20.72
CA ARG A 60 -5.99 -8.16 -21.09
C ARG A 60 -6.01 -8.97 -22.37
N ILE A 61 -4.95 -8.86 -23.16
CA ILE A 61 -4.76 -9.60 -24.39
C ILE A 61 -3.85 -10.79 -24.08
N ARG A 62 -4.27 -12.01 -24.42
CA ARG A 62 -3.42 -13.20 -24.34
C ARG A 62 -2.54 -13.26 -25.59
N LEU A 63 -1.23 -13.26 -25.39
CA LEU A 63 -0.23 -13.41 -26.45
C LEU A 63 -0.09 -14.87 -26.86
N ARG A 64 0.53 -15.11 -28.02
CA ARG A 64 0.72 -16.48 -28.57
C ARG A 64 1.53 -17.39 -27.66
N ASP A 65 2.46 -16.82 -26.90
CA ASP A 65 3.30 -17.52 -25.91
C ASP A 65 2.57 -17.77 -24.56
N GLY A 66 1.30 -17.38 -24.46
CA GLY A 66 0.48 -17.56 -23.26
C GLY A 66 0.58 -16.44 -22.23
N ARG A 67 1.48 -15.46 -22.39
CA ARG A 67 1.56 -14.29 -21.50
C ARG A 67 0.37 -13.35 -21.70
N PHE A 68 0.08 -12.53 -20.70
CA PHE A 68 -0.97 -11.52 -20.76
C PHE A 68 -0.38 -10.11 -20.88
N LEU A 69 -0.84 -9.35 -21.87
CA LEU A 69 -0.58 -7.92 -22.00
C LEU A 69 -1.74 -7.13 -21.39
N ALA A 70 -1.43 -6.25 -20.44
CA ALA A 70 -2.42 -5.35 -19.86
C ALA A 70 -2.94 -4.40 -20.94
N TYR A 71 -4.27 -4.32 -21.12
CA TYR A 71 -4.89 -3.60 -22.22
C TYR A 71 -6.06 -2.75 -21.72
N SER A 72 -6.22 -1.54 -22.25
CA SER A 72 -7.37 -0.68 -22.01
C SER A 72 -7.83 -0.11 -23.33
N GLU A 73 -9.14 0.03 -23.47
CA GLU A 73 -9.77 0.49 -24.70
C GLU A 73 -10.77 1.60 -24.38
N THR A 74 -10.79 2.62 -25.24
CA THR A 74 -11.71 3.76 -25.11
C THR A 74 -12.18 4.16 -26.51
N GLY A 75 -13.44 4.59 -26.63
CA GLY A 75 -14.04 4.98 -27.91
C GLY A 75 -14.84 3.83 -28.53
N VAL A 76 -14.75 3.68 -29.85
CA VAL A 76 -15.45 2.63 -30.61
C VAL A 76 -14.74 1.28 -30.41
N PRO A 77 -15.46 0.18 -30.14
CA PRO A 77 -14.88 -1.16 -30.02
C PRO A 77 -13.98 -1.54 -31.20
N ARG A 78 -12.84 -2.17 -30.92
CA ARG A 78 -11.79 -2.54 -31.88
C ARG A 78 -12.30 -3.38 -33.04
N GLU A 79 -13.36 -4.16 -32.82
CA GLU A 79 -14.02 -5.00 -33.82
C GLU A 79 -14.77 -4.19 -34.87
N ARG A 80 -15.18 -2.95 -34.52
CA ARG A 80 -15.96 -2.05 -35.38
C ARG A 80 -15.25 -0.74 -35.71
N ALA A 81 -14.09 -0.48 -35.11
CA ALA A 81 -13.33 0.74 -35.32
C ALA A 81 -12.69 0.78 -36.73
N ALA A 82 -12.94 1.86 -37.47
CA ALA A 82 -12.31 2.12 -38.76
C ALA A 82 -10.80 2.41 -38.63
N TYR A 83 -10.40 3.07 -37.54
CA TYR A 83 -9.01 3.38 -37.22
C TYR A 83 -8.68 2.94 -35.80
N LYS A 84 -7.47 2.39 -35.60
CA LYS A 84 -7.02 1.84 -34.33
C LYS A 84 -5.69 2.49 -33.97
N ILE A 85 -5.66 3.22 -32.86
CA ILE A 85 -4.46 3.87 -32.36
C ILE A 85 -3.97 3.09 -31.14
N VAL A 86 -2.70 2.68 -31.16
CA VAL A 86 -2.05 2.00 -30.03
C VAL A 86 -1.20 3.00 -29.26
N HIS A 87 -1.52 3.22 -28.00
CA HIS A 87 -0.74 4.08 -27.11
C HIS A 87 0.13 3.22 -26.20
N CYS A 88 1.45 3.39 -26.30
CA CYS A 88 2.42 2.78 -25.40
C CYS A 88 2.75 3.80 -24.31
N HIS A 89 2.50 3.45 -23.04
CA HIS A 89 2.80 4.34 -21.93
C HIS A 89 4.30 4.42 -21.64
N GLY A 90 4.74 5.53 -21.04
CA GLY A 90 6.11 5.71 -20.59
C GLY A 90 6.42 4.97 -19.28
N PHE A 91 7.68 5.09 -18.84
CA PHE A 91 8.10 4.60 -17.52
C PHE A 91 7.33 5.33 -16.41
N GLY A 92 6.90 4.59 -15.38
CA GLY A 92 6.10 5.13 -14.27
C GLY A 92 4.61 5.33 -14.57
N SER A 93 4.16 4.97 -15.77
CA SER A 93 2.76 5.08 -16.21
C SER A 93 2.14 3.69 -16.43
N SER A 94 0.87 3.64 -16.82
CA SER A 94 0.08 2.42 -16.96
C SER A 94 -0.84 2.47 -18.19
N ARG A 95 -1.50 1.34 -18.47
CA ARG A 95 -2.56 1.25 -19.50
C ARG A 95 -3.73 2.23 -19.31
N LEU A 96 -3.86 2.85 -18.13
CA LEU A 96 -4.95 3.75 -17.79
C LEU A 96 -4.63 5.22 -18.08
N ASP A 97 -3.36 5.55 -18.34
CA ASP A 97 -2.90 6.93 -18.50
C ASP A 97 -2.90 7.35 -19.98
N ASN A 98 -3.89 6.88 -20.73
CA ASN A 98 -4.07 7.28 -22.13
C ASN A 98 -5.06 8.46 -22.23
N PRO A 99 -4.91 9.31 -23.26
CA PRO A 99 -5.95 10.26 -23.62
C PRO A 99 -7.22 9.48 -23.93
N ARG A 100 -8.28 9.71 -23.15
CA ARG A 100 -9.56 9.05 -23.40
C ARG A 100 -10.18 9.62 -24.65
N ALA A 101 -10.65 8.75 -25.55
CA ALA A 101 -11.53 9.18 -26.62
C ALA A 101 -12.75 9.89 -26.01
N SER A 102 -13.18 10.99 -26.62
CA SER A 102 -14.45 11.62 -26.28
C SER A 102 -15.57 10.58 -26.39
N PRO A 103 -16.60 10.63 -25.52
CA PRO A 103 -17.74 9.75 -25.64
C PRO A 103 -18.31 9.83 -27.06
N VAL A 104 -18.70 8.69 -27.61
CA VAL A 104 -19.36 8.64 -28.91
C VAL A 104 -20.67 9.42 -28.75
N SER A 105 -20.82 10.51 -29.49
CA SER A 105 -22.12 11.15 -29.63
C SER A 105 -23.01 10.17 -30.37
N GLU A 106 -23.89 9.47 -29.65
CA GLU A 106 -25.00 8.76 -30.28
C GLU A 106 -25.84 9.83 -30.99
N LYS A 107 -25.81 9.84 -32.33
CA LYS A 107 -26.78 10.61 -33.10
C LYS A 107 -28.15 9.98 -32.82
N PRO A 108 -29.18 10.80 -32.53
CA PRO A 108 -30.55 10.30 -32.40
C PRO A 108 -31.04 9.64 -33.69
#